data_AF-A0A2W7QMF2-F1
#
_entry.id   AF-A0A2W7QMF2-F1
#
_cell.length_a   1.000
_cell.length_b   1.000
_cell.length_c   1.000
_cell.angle_alpha   90.00
_cell.angle_beta   90.00
_cell.angle_gamma   90.00
#
_symmetry.space_group_name_H-M   'P 1'
#
loop_
_entity.id
_entity.type
_entity.pdbx_description
1 polymer ?
#
loop_
_entity_poly.entity_id
_entity_poly.type
_entity_poly.pdbx_seq_one_letter_code
_entity_poly.pdbx_strand_id
1 'polypeptide(L)'
;MNENKGFLTGLGDPASDVAAKVAVAAAGGMLDGIKQSGGDVWGGIVGDRIRFWRIERFCIGLTKTAGKLKDKGIPLEKAKALPYGEMLAIFDGMSKAEEDSLSDLWASLLADAMSVRNVSGLSKKSAAIILEQMSADVARVFIQLAKEDRLNEVNKLISRFNHKEFFPLSDEENKIDEEEIRQELDNVKSEVVSGWEYIFDERNFSLEHLDLVKNELLRLNLIEAHRNLHYFDPEPFRRGYAVSPHGLDKVLSDLQDSIYELVDARTDHGRRAFFSVEGGHKGTNFGLNTLGRAFAQAIGL
;
A
#
# COMPACT_ATOMS: atom_id res chain seq x y z
N MET A 1 35.86 -17.81 18.46
CA MET A 1 36.13 -16.37 18.26
C MET A 1 36.86 -16.19 16.93
N ASN A 2 36.12 -16.06 15.82
CA ASN A 2 36.65 -15.71 14.50
C ASN A 2 35.49 -15.37 13.57
N GLU A 3 34.87 -14.18 13.69
CA GLU A 3 33.85 -13.68 12.75
C GLU A 3 33.91 -12.15 12.52
N ASN A 4 35.07 -11.52 12.68
CA ASN A 4 35.25 -10.07 12.42
C ASN A 4 35.77 -9.77 11.00
N LYS A 5 35.31 -10.51 9.98
CA LYS A 5 35.67 -10.24 8.57
C LYS A 5 34.54 -9.61 7.73
N GLY A 6 33.32 -9.50 8.25
CA GLY A 6 32.21 -8.77 7.59
C GLY A 6 32.16 -7.26 7.88
N PHE A 7 32.99 -6.77 8.82
CA PHE A 7 32.86 -5.41 9.38
C PHE A 7 33.41 -4.28 8.48
N LEU A 8 34.26 -4.59 7.49
CA LEU A 8 34.94 -3.58 6.67
C LEU A 8 34.57 -3.62 5.18
N THR A 9 33.77 -4.59 4.73
CA THR A 9 33.39 -4.73 3.32
C THR A 9 32.16 -3.91 2.92
N GLY A 10 31.37 -3.39 3.87
CA GLY A 10 30.12 -2.66 3.58
C GLY A 10 30.27 -1.21 3.11
N LEU A 11 31.42 -0.57 3.35
CA LEU A 11 31.64 0.84 2.99
C LEU A 11 32.14 1.04 1.54
N GLY A 12 32.64 -0.01 0.89
CA GLY A 12 33.00 -0.04 -0.53
C GLY A 12 32.01 -0.83 -1.41
N ASP A 13 30.82 -1.11 -0.88
CA ASP A 13 29.80 -1.90 -1.55
C ASP A 13 29.15 -1.06 -2.68
N PRO A 14 29.01 -1.55 -3.93
CA PRO A 14 28.27 -0.86 -4.99
C PRO A 14 26.86 -0.39 -4.59
N ALA A 15 26.23 -1.01 -3.59
CA ALA A 15 24.97 -0.53 -3.02
C ALA A 15 25.10 0.85 -2.36
N SER A 16 26.24 1.15 -1.71
CA SER A 16 26.50 2.46 -1.09
C SER A 16 26.69 3.57 -2.13
N ASP A 17 27.30 3.24 -3.28
CA ASP A 17 27.47 4.17 -4.40
C ASP A 17 26.14 4.55 -5.05
N VAL A 18 25.25 3.57 -5.25
CA VAL A 18 23.90 3.82 -5.78
C VAL A 18 23.09 4.66 -4.79
N ALA A 19 23.11 4.29 -3.51
CA ALA A 19 22.46 5.05 -2.46
C ALA A 19 22.95 6.50 -2.40
N ALA A 20 24.27 6.72 -2.45
CA ALA A 20 24.86 8.05 -2.46
C ALA A 20 24.40 8.90 -3.66
N LYS A 21 24.28 8.31 -4.85
CA LYS A 21 23.77 9.01 -6.04
C LYS A 21 22.30 9.44 -5.86
N VAL A 22 21.46 8.57 -5.31
CA VAL A 22 20.05 8.90 -5.02
C VAL A 22 19.96 10.03 -4.00
N ALA A 23 20.73 9.95 -2.91
CA ALA A 23 20.75 11.00 -1.89
C ALA A 23 21.18 12.34 -2.47
N VAL A 24 22.25 12.37 -3.28
CA VAL A 24 22.74 13.58 -3.95
C VAL A 24 21.70 14.15 -4.91
N ALA A 25 21.04 13.31 -5.71
CA ALA A 25 19.99 13.73 -6.63
C ALA A 25 18.77 14.31 -5.88
N ALA A 26 18.31 13.64 -4.81
CA ALA A 26 17.22 14.10 -3.97
C ALA A 26 17.54 15.45 -3.29
N ALA A 27 18.80 15.67 -2.89
CA ALA A 27 19.28 16.92 -2.31
C ALA A 27 19.65 18.00 -3.34
N GLY A 28 19.47 17.75 -4.65
CA GLY A 28 19.78 18.72 -5.71
C GLY A 28 21.26 19.07 -5.82
N GLY A 29 22.17 18.14 -5.50
CA GLY A 29 23.61 18.36 -5.60
C GLY A 29 24.25 19.04 -4.38
N MET A 30 23.47 19.47 -3.38
CA MET A 30 24.01 20.14 -2.18
C MET A 30 24.89 19.24 -1.30
N LEU A 31 24.78 17.91 -1.45
CA LEU A 31 25.54 16.95 -0.64
C LEU A 31 27.01 16.77 -1.07
N ASP A 32 27.45 17.29 -2.23
CA ASP A 32 28.86 17.16 -2.63
C ASP A 32 29.81 17.95 -1.70
N GLY A 33 29.32 18.97 -0.97
CA GLY A 33 30.05 19.60 0.13
C GLY A 33 30.21 18.71 1.38
N ILE A 34 29.33 17.72 1.56
CA ILE A 34 29.41 16.72 2.65
C ILE A 34 30.32 15.56 2.26
N LYS A 35 30.51 15.22 0.98
CA LYS A 35 31.47 14.19 0.55
C LYS A 35 32.92 14.53 0.91
N GLN A 36 33.32 15.81 0.89
CA GLN A 36 34.65 16.23 1.34
C GLN A 36 34.84 16.15 2.87
N SER A 37 33.75 16.08 3.64
CA SER A 37 33.75 15.86 5.10
C SER A 37 33.32 14.45 5.50
N GLY A 38 32.92 13.62 4.53
CA GLY A 38 32.43 12.26 4.72
C GLY A 38 33.51 11.29 5.18
N GLY A 39 34.77 11.48 4.77
CA GLY A 39 35.88 10.67 5.29
C GLY A 39 35.95 10.64 6.83
N ASP A 40 35.61 11.78 7.47
CA ASP A 40 35.64 11.92 8.93
C ASP A 40 34.30 11.61 9.61
N VAL A 41 33.15 11.89 8.97
CA VAL A 41 31.83 11.56 9.53
C VAL A 41 31.56 10.06 9.50
N TRP A 42 32.03 9.36 8.46
CA TRP A 42 31.88 7.91 8.30
C TRP A 42 32.98 7.11 9.03
N GLY A 43 34.18 7.68 9.18
CA GLY A 43 35.29 7.10 9.95
C GLY A 43 35.16 7.22 11.47
N GLY A 44 34.43 8.21 11.97
CA GLY A 44 34.17 8.41 13.41
C GLY A 44 33.15 7.45 14.04
N ILE A 45 32.58 6.52 13.26
CA ILE A 45 31.47 5.63 13.65
C ILE A 45 32.00 4.31 14.27
N VAL A 46 33.09 4.39 15.03
CA VAL A 46 33.52 3.28 15.90
C VAL A 46 33.01 3.60 17.30
N GLY A 47 31.70 3.49 17.53
CA GLY A 47 31.15 3.71 18.88
C GLY A 47 29.62 3.64 19.02
N ASP A 48 28.85 4.02 18.01
CA ASP A 48 27.39 4.09 18.11
C ASP A 48 26.72 3.08 17.16
N ARG A 49 26.46 1.88 17.69
CA ARG A 49 25.81 0.78 16.93
C ARG A 49 24.46 1.20 16.34
N ILE A 50 23.75 2.10 17.01
CA ILE A 50 22.45 2.59 16.53
C ILE A 50 22.64 3.47 15.30
N ARG A 51 23.65 4.35 15.28
CA ARG A 51 23.95 5.18 14.10
C ARG A 51 24.35 4.33 12.90
N PHE A 52 25.22 3.33 13.10
CA PHE A 52 25.60 2.42 12.03
C PHE A 52 24.39 1.69 11.44
N TRP A 53 23.53 1.14 12.31
CA TRP A 53 22.32 0.46 11.88
C TRP A 53 21.36 1.39 11.11
N ARG A 54 21.14 2.63 11.56
CA ARG A 54 20.30 3.62 10.83
C ARG A 54 20.85 3.96 9.46
N ILE A 55 22.16 4.09 9.37
CA ILE A 55 22.87 4.35 8.12
C ILE A 55 22.69 3.19 7.15
N GLU A 56 22.84 1.95 7.62
CA GLU A 56 22.64 0.75 6.81
C GLU A 56 21.21 0.71 6.26
N ARG A 57 20.20 0.94 7.12
CA ARG A 57 18.79 1.00 6.72
C ARG A 57 18.50 2.12 5.72
N PHE A 58 19.11 3.28 5.92
CA PHE A 58 19.01 4.39 4.99
C PHE A 58 19.58 4.04 3.61
N CYS A 59 20.76 3.42 3.55
CA CYS A 59 21.37 2.95 2.30
C CYS A 59 20.50 1.91 1.59
N ILE A 60 19.91 0.97 2.32
CA ILE A 60 18.98 -0.02 1.77
C ILE A 60 17.77 0.67 1.14
N GLY A 61 17.11 1.60 1.86
CA GLY A 61 15.96 2.33 1.35
C GLY A 61 16.27 3.18 0.12
N LEU A 62 17.44 3.82 0.08
CA LEU A 62 17.89 4.57 -1.10
C LEU A 62 18.18 3.66 -2.29
N THR A 63 18.74 2.47 -2.05
CA THR A 63 18.97 1.47 -3.10
C THR A 63 17.63 0.98 -3.70
N LYS A 64 16.64 0.71 -2.84
CA LYS A 64 15.27 0.39 -3.25
C LYS A 64 14.64 1.54 -4.06
N THR A 65 14.88 2.78 -3.65
CA THR A 65 14.42 3.98 -4.37
C THR A 65 15.01 4.03 -5.78
N ALA A 66 16.30 3.74 -5.95
CA ALA A 66 16.93 3.67 -7.27
C ALA A 66 16.27 2.60 -8.16
N GLY A 67 15.97 1.42 -7.59
CA GLY A 67 15.21 0.38 -8.28
C GLY A 67 13.87 0.89 -8.78
N LYS A 68 13.08 1.50 -7.90
CA LYS A 68 11.75 2.05 -8.25
C LYS A 68 11.80 3.19 -9.27
N LEU A 69 12.83 4.03 -9.24
CA LEU A 69 13.04 5.06 -10.27
C LEU A 69 13.38 4.43 -11.63
N LYS A 70 14.21 3.38 -11.62
CA LYS A 70 14.55 2.62 -12.82
C LYS A 70 13.32 1.91 -13.41
N ASP A 71 12.47 1.31 -12.58
CA ASP A 71 11.22 0.67 -13.00
C ASP A 71 10.24 1.69 -13.62
N LYS A 72 10.25 2.94 -13.12
CA LYS A 72 9.53 4.08 -13.71
C LYS A 72 10.19 4.65 -14.97
N GLY A 73 11.34 4.12 -15.41
CA GLY A 73 12.11 4.63 -16.54
C GLY A 73 12.72 6.01 -16.32
N ILE A 74 12.88 6.44 -15.06
CA ILE A 74 13.42 7.75 -14.69
C ILE A 74 14.91 7.60 -14.39
N PRO A 75 15.82 8.12 -15.24
CA PRO A 75 17.24 8.13 -14.92
C PRO A 75 17.51 9.13 -13.78
N LEU A 76 18.46 8.80 -12.89
CA LEU A 76 18.75 9.59 -11.68
C LEU A 76 19.11 11.05 -12.00
N GLU A 77 19.73 11.30 -13.15
CA GLU A 77 20.11 12.63 -13.61
C GLU A 77 18.90 13.51 -13.97
N LYS A 78 17.75 12.90 -14.25
CA LYS A 78 16.48 13.59 -14.51
C LYS A 78 15.55 13.58 -13.29
N ALA A 79 15.97 12.99 -12.18
CA ALA A 79 15.18 12.96 -10.98
C ALA A 79 15.07 14.37 -10.39
N LYS A 80 13.86 14.73 -9.95
CA LYS A 80 13.57 16.03 -9.35
C LYS A 80 14.13 16.08 -7.94
N ALA A 81 14.84 17.16 -7.62
CA ALA A 81 15.26 17.44 -6.25
C ALA A 81 14.04 17.75 -5.35
N LEU A 82 14.08 17.29 -4.11
CA LEU A 82 13.01 17.52 -3.15
C LEU A 82 13.21 18.84 -2.41
N PRO A 83 12.12 19.52 -2.00
CA PRO A 83 12.20 20.57 -1.01
C PRO A 83 12.85 20.04 0.27
N TYR A 84 13.77 20.81 0.86
CA TYR A 84 14.60 20.37 1.99
C TYR A 84 13.80 19.76 3.15
N GLY A 85 12.67 20.36 3.51
CA GLY A 85 11.82 19.84 4.60
C GLY A 85 11.15 18.50 4.29
N GLU A 86 10.80 18.23 3.03
CA GLU A 86 10.23 16.94 2.61
C GLU A 86 11.31 15.87 2.54
N MET A 87 12.48 16.23 2.01
CA MET A 87 13.65 15.36 1.95
C MET A 87 14.04 14.88 3.36
N LEU A 88 14.15 15.79 4.33
CA LEU A 88 14.51 15.44 5.71
C LEU A 88 13.49 14.49 6.35
N ALA A 89 12.19 14.75 6.18
CA ALA A 89 11.14 13.90 6.74
C ALA A 89 11.21 12.48 6.17
N ILE A 90 11.43 12.35 4.85
CA ILE A 90 11.54 11.04 4.19
C ILE A 90 12.82 10.33 4.58
N PHE A 91 13.96 11.04 4.63
CA PHE A 91 15.24 10.44 4.99
C PHE A 91 15.26 9.94 6.43
N ASP A 92 14.72 10.73 7.36
CA ASP A 92 14.63 10.35 8.77
C ASP A 92 13.73 9.12 8.94
N GLY A 93 12.54 9.12 8.32
CA GLY A 93 11.63 7.97 8.33
C GLY A 93 12.26 6.70 7.74
N MET A 94 12.92 6.82 6.58
CA MET A 94 13.62 5.71 5.92
C MET A 94 14.75 5.13 6.77
N SER A 95 15.49 5.96 7.51
CA SER A 95 16.57 5.51 8.40
C SER A 95 16.07 4.72 9.62
N LYS A 96 14.78 4.85 9.96
CA LYS A 96 14.14 4.19 11.10
C LYS A 96 13.34 2.94 10.71
N ALA A 97 13.09 2.73 9.41
CA ALA A 97 12.30 1.61 8.93
C ALA A 97 13.07 0.28 9.08
N GLU A 98 12.71 -0.51 10.08
CA GLU A 98 13.37 -1.80 10.37
C GLU A 98 12.93 -2.89 9.39
N GLU A 99 11.63 -2.89 9.09
CA GLU A 99 10.94 -3.93 8.34
C GLU A 99 10.90 -3.62 6.84
N ASP A 100 11.04 -4.67 6.04
CA ASP A 100 11.26 -4.55 4.60
C ASP A 100 10.08 -3.87 3.88
N SER A 101 8.86 -4.25 4.27
CA SER A 101 7.61 -3.66 3.80
C SER A 101 7.50 -2.15 4.05
N LEU A 102 7.89 -1.66 5.23
CA LEU A 102 7.86 -0.23 5.53
C LEU A 102 8.97 0.52 4.79
N SER A 103 10.16 -0.09 4.69
CA SER A 103 11.27 0.43 3.89
C SER A 103 10.88 0.58 2.41
N ASP A 104 10.14 -0.39 1.86
CA ASP A 104 9.60 -0.32 0.50
C ASP A 104 8.61 0.83 0.31
N LEU A 105 7.72 1.08 1.27
CA LEU A 105 6.79 2.21 1.19
C LEU A 105 7.53 3.55 1.20
N TRP A 106 8.52 3.71 2.08
CA TRP A 106 9.38 4.90 2.10
C TRP A 106 10.15 5.09 0.80
N ALA A 107 10.72 4.01 0.25
CA ALA A 107 11.42 4.04 -1.03
C ALA A 107 10.48 4.42 -2.18
N SER A 108 9.23 3.94 -2.15
CA SER A 108 8.23 4.28 -3.16
C SER A 108 7.78 5.73 -3.07
N LEU A 109 7.58 6.23 -1.84
CA LEU A 109 7.28 7.63 -1.58
C LEU A 109 8.40 8.55 -2.10
N LEU A 110 9.67 8.20 -1.82
CA LEU A 110 10.80 8.98 -2.29
C LEU A 110 10.91 8.95 -3.82
N ALA A 111 10.79 7.78 -4.44
CA ALA A 111 10.84 7.64 -5.90
C ALA A 111 9.73 8.44 -6.57
N ASP A 112 8.52 8.47 -5.98
CA ASP A 112 7.42 9.27 -6.50
C ASP A 112 7.62 10.77 -6.30
N ALA A 113 8.14 11.19 -5.14
CA ALA A 113 8.49 12.58 -4.86
C ALA A 113 9.60 13.12 -5.78
N MET A 114 10.50 12.25 -6.22
CA MET A 114 11.56 12.54 -7.20
C MET A 114 11.06 12.48 -8.65
N SER A 115 9.82 12.05 -8.89
CA SER A 115 9.24 12.01 -10.23
C SER A 115 8.63 13.37 -10.60
N VAL A 116 8.59 13.69 -11.89
CA VAL A 116 7.94 14.92 -12.38
C VAL A 116 6.41 14.79 -12.38
N ARG A 117 5.90 13.55 -12.28
CA ARG A 117 4.47 13.23 -12.42
C ARG A 117 3.80 13.25 -11.05
N ASN A 118 3.32 14.43 -10.62
CA ASN A 118 2.45 14.51 -9.45
C ASN A 118 1.04 14.05 -9.81
N VAL A 119 0.78 12.75 -9.66
CA VAL A 119 -0.57 12.19 -9.89
C VAL A 119 -1.42 12.24 -8.61
N SER A 120 -0.80 12.28 -7.43
CA SER A 120 -1.50 12.22 -6.16
C SER A 120 -2.02 13.58 -5.68
N GLY A 121 -3.27 13.63 -5.23
CA GLY A 121 -3.84 14.80 -4.52
C GLY A 121 -3.29 15.02 -3.11
N LEU A 122 -2.50 14.09 -2.58
CA LEU A 122 -1.88 14.15 -1.26
C LEU A 122 -0.43 14.68 -1.34
N SER A 123 -0.06 15.58 -0.42
CA SER A 123 1.32 16.07 -0.33
C SER A 123 2.28 14.98 0.16
N LYS A 124 3.53 14.99 -0.32
CA LYS A 124 4.55 14.00 0.07
C LYS A 124 4.89 14.08 1.56
N LYS A 125 4.86 15.28 2.14
CA LYS A 125 4.98 15.48 3.58
C LYS A 125 3.83 14.83 4.37
N SER A 126 2.59 14.97 3.90
CA SER A 126 1.44 14.32 4.55
C SER A 126 1.54 12.80 4.48
N ALA A 127 1.97 12.26 3.33
CA ALA A 127 2.22 10.83 3.18
C ALA A 127 3.34 10.34 4.13
N ALA A 128 4.42 11.11 4.28
CA ALA A 128 5.49 10.79 5.23
C ALA A 128 4.99 10.72 6.68
N ILE A 129 4.11 11.64 7.11
CA ILE A 129 3.52 11.64 8.46
C ILE A 129 2.66 10.38 8.69
N ILE A 130 1.92 9.94 7.66
CA ILE A 130 1.13 8.71 7.74
C ILE A 130 2.07 7.50 7.89
N LEU A 131 3.11 7.40 7.05
CA LEU A 131 4.09 6.30 7.12
C LEU A 131 4.82 6.24 8.46
N GLU A 132 5.15 7.39 9.05
CA GLU A 132 5.80 7.44 10.37
C GLU A 132 4.93 6.85 11.48
N GLN A 133 3.60 6.88 11.32
CA GLN A 133 2.65 6.31 12.28
C GLN A 133 2.26 4.86 11.99
N MET A 134 2.72 4.28 10.88
CA MET A 134 2.41 2.91 10.50
C MET A 134 3.40 1.93 11.12
N SER A 135 2.87 0.89 11.76
CA SER A 135 3.65 -0.32 12.04
C SER A 135 3.91 -1.10 10.75
N ALA A 136 4.89 -2.01 10.77
CA ALA A 136 5.19 -2.85 9.61
C ALA A 136 4.01 -3.74 9.21
N ASP A 137 3.28 -4.24 10.19
CA ASP A 137 2.11 -5.09 9.97
C ASP A 137 0.95 -4.31 9.34
N VAL A 138 0.73 -3.08 9.80
CA VAL A 138 -0.18 -2.14 9.13
C VAL A 138 0.24 -1.85 7.69
N ALA A 139 1.54 -1.64 7.45
CA ALA A 139 2.04 -1.42 6.09
C ALA A 139 1.80 -2.63 5.18
N ARG A 140 2.01 -3.86 5.67
CA ARG A 140 1.76 -5.11 4.93
C ARG A 140 0.29 -5.26 4.56
N VAL A 141 -0.62 -5.08 5.52
CA VAL A 141 -2.07 -5.16 5.26
C VAL A 141 -2.53 -4.02 4.34
N PHE A 142 -1.98 -2.81 4.50
CA PHE A 142 -2.29 -1.68 3.62
C PHE A 142 -1.88 -1.94 2.16
N ILE A 143 -0.66 -2.44 1.92
CA ILE A 143 -0.20 -2.81 0.57
C ILE A 143 -1.17 -3.79 -0.05
N GLN A 144 -1.61 -4.77 0.74
CA GLN A 144 -2.53 -5.78 0.26
C GLN A 144 -3.91 -5.22 -0.11
N LEU A 145 -4.45 -4.32 0.71
CA LEU A 145 -5.69 -3.60 0.40
C LEU A 145 -5.55 -2.71 -0.84
N ALA A 146 -4.38 -2.10 -1.06
CA ALA A 146 -4.12 -1.32 -2.27
C ALA A 146 -4.14 -2.19 -3.53
N LYS A 147 -3.56 -3.40 -3.48
CA LYS A 147 -3.64 -4.37 -4.58
C LYS A 147 -5.07 -4.83 -4.83
N GLU A 148 -5.87 -5.02 -3.79
CA GLU A 148 -7.28 -5.37 -3.92
C GLU A 148 -8.10 -4.22 -4.55
N ASP A 149 -7.84 -2.97 -4.18
CA ASP A 149 -8.46 -1.80 -4.84
C ASP A 149 -8.04 -1.72 -6.32
N ARG A 150 -6.76 -1.96 -6.65
CA ARG A 150 -6.27 -2.05 -8.03
C ARG A 150 -6.95 -3.17 -8.81
N LEU A 151 -7.11 -4.35 -8.22
CA LEU A 151 -7.84 -5.47 -8.82
C LEU A 151 -9.28 -5.08 -9.16
N ASN A 152 -9.94 -4.35 -8.27
CA ASN A 152 -11.30 -3.86 -8.48
C ASN A 152 -11.35 -2.81 -9.61
N GLU A 153 -10.35 -1.94 -9.74
CA GLU A 153 -10.24 -1.00 -10.86
C GLU A 153 -10.04 -1.72 -12.20
N VAL A 154 -9.11 -2.67 -12.27
CA VAL A 154 -8.83 -3.45 -13.48
C VAL A 154 -10.05 -4.26 -13.91
N ASN A 155 -10.77 -4.89 -12.96
CA ASN A 155 -12.04 -5.57 -13.25
C ASN A 155 -13.11 -4.62 -13.80
N LYS A 156 -13.20 -3.39 -13.28
CA LYS A 156 -14.13 -2.38 -13.81
C LYS A 156 -13.77 -2.01 -15.24
N LEU A 157 -12.48 -1.86 -15.57
CA LEU A 157 -12.04 -1.61 -16.93
C LEU A 157 -12.42 -2.77 -17.86
N ILE A 158 -12.13 -4.01 -17.49
CA ILE A 158 -12.47 -5.18 -18.29
C ILE A 158 -13.97 -5.31 -18.50
N SER A 159 -14.79 -5.05 -17.49
CA SER A 159 -16.25 -5.07 -17.67
C SER A 159 -16.73 -4.00 -18.66
N ARG A 160 -16.09 -2.82 -18.70
CA ARG A 160 -16.36 -1.81 -19.75
C ARG A 160 -16.00 -2.32 -21.14
N PHE A 161 -14.84 -2.97 -21.30
CA PHE A 161 -14.45 -3.58 -22.59
C PHE A 161 -15.45 -4.65 -23.04
N ASN A 162 -15.91 -5.52 -22.14
CA ASN A 162 -16.91 -6.55 -22.43
C ASN A 162 -18.28 -5.97 -22.82
N HIS A 163 -18.58 -4.75 -22.38
CA HIS A 163 -19.84 -4.07 -22.66
C HIS A 163 -19.69 -2.87 -23.62
N LYS A 164 -18.60 -2.80 -24.40
CA LYS A 164 -18.31 -1.70 -25.34
C LYS A 164 -19.40 -1.46 -26.39
N GLU A 165 -20.18 -2.50 -26.70
CA GLU A 165 -21.35 -2.42 -27.60
C GLU A 165 -22.50 -1.60 -26.99
N PHE A 166 -22.63 -1.59 -25.66
CA PHE A 166 -23.68 -0.89 -24.93
C PHE A 166 -23.22 0.45 -24.36
N PHE A 167 -21.95 0.54 -23.97
CA PHE A 167 -21.34 1.72 -23.39
C PHE A 167 -20.06 2.04 -24.17
N PRO A 168 -20.10 2.96 -25.15
CA PRO A 168 -18.93 3.29 -25.95
C PRO A 168 -17.79 3.81 -25.06
N LEU A 169 -16.60 3.28 -25.28
CA LEU A 169 -15.38 3.65 -24.56
C LEU A 169 -14.96 5.08 -24.89
N SER A 170 -14.34 5.75 -23.91
CA SER A 170 -13.70 7.05 -24.14
C SER A 170 -12.50 6.95 -25.09
N ASP A 171 -12.08 8.09 -25.67
CA ASP A 171 -10.90 8.15 -26.56
C ASP A 171 -9.60 7.71 -25.88
N GLU A 172 -9.52 7.84 -24.55
CA GLU A 172 -8.40 7.37 -23.75
C GLU A 172 -8.45 5.85 -23.54
N GLU A 173 -9.62 5.29 -23.23
CA GLU A 173 -9.83 3.85 -23.06
C GLU A 173 -9.62 3.07 -24.36
N ASN A 174 -9.98 3.64 -25.52
CA ASN A 174 -9.76 3.02 -26.83
C ASN A 174 -8.28 2.86 -27.21
N LYS A 175 -7.37 3.56 -26.51
CA LYS A 175 -5.91 3.43 -26.72
C LYS A 175 -5.28 2.33 -25.88
N ILE A 176 -6.01 1.80 -24.90
CA ILE A 176 -5.50 0.78 -23.99
C ILE A 176 -5.67 -0.59 -24.66
N ASP A 177 -4.62 -1.41 -24.62
CA ASP A 177 -4.65 -2.77 -25.15
C ASP A 177 -5.43 -3.70 -24.20
N GLU A 178 -6.52 -4.29 -24.67
CA GLU A 178 -7.37 -5.19 -23.88
C GLU A 178 -6.59 -6.42 -23.37
N GLU A 179 -5.62 -6.93 -24.16
CA GLU A 179 -4.81 -8.08 -23.76
C GLU A 179 -3.83 -7.73 -22.64
N GLU A 180 -3.27 -6.51 -22.64
CA GLU A 180 -2.39 -6.02 -21.58
C GLU A 180 -3.16 -5.92 -20.24
N ILE A 181 -4.40 -5.42 -20.27
CA ILE A 181 -5.24 -5.31 -19.07
C ILE A 181 -5.62 -6.70 -18.53
N ARG A 182 -5.88 -7.68 -19.40
CA ARG A 182 -6.18 -9.06 -18.98
C ARG A 182 -4.96 -9.72 -18.32
N GLN A 183 -3.77 -9.51 -18.86
CA GLN A 183 -2.53 -9.98 -18.24
C GLN A 183 -2.30 -9.29 -16.89
N GLU A 184 -2.55 -7.98 -16.80
CA GLU A 184 -2.50 -7.25 -15.53
C GLU A 184 -3.49 -7.84 -14.51
N LEU A 185 -4.73 -8.13 -14.94
CA LEU A 185 -5.75 -8.72 -14.07
C LEU A 185 -5.27 -10.04 -13.47
N ASP A 186 -4.75 -10.95 -14.29
CA ASP A 186 -4.29 -12.26 -13.84
C ASP A 186 -3.11 -12.14 -12.87
N ASN A 187 -2.16 -11.25 -13.18
CA ASN A 187 -1.02 -10.96 -12.31
C ASN A 187 -1.48 -10.40 -10.96
N VAL A 188 -2.26 -9.31 -10.96
CA VAL A 188 -2.74 -8.66 -9.73
C VAL A 188 -3.61 -9.61 -8.92
N LYS A 189 -4.47 -10.41 -9.58
CA LYS A 189 -5.30 -11.41 -8.90
C LYS A 189 -4.45 -12.46 -8.19
N SER A 190 -3.41 -12.98 -8.84
CA SER A 190 -2.50 -13.96 -8.24
C SER A 190 -1.73 -13.37 -7.04
N GLU A 191 -1.29 -12.12 -7.14
CA GLU A 191 -0.64 -11.39 -6.05
C GLU A 191 -1.59 -11.13 -4.88
N VAL A 192 -2.86 -10.79 -5.16
CA VAL A 192 -3.86 -10.57 -4.12
C VAL A 192 -4.17 -11.88 -3.40
N VAL A 193 -4.36 -12.98 -4.11
CA VAL A 193 -4.63 -14.27 -3.46
C VAL A 193 -3.44 -14.70 -2.59
N SER A 194 -2.23 -14.71 -3.15
CA SER A 194 -1.02 -15.13 -2.43
C SER A 194 -0.67 -14.21 -1.25
N GLY A 195 -0.86 -12.89 -1.39
CA GLY A 195 -0.63 -11.94 -0.32
C GLY A 195 -1.58 -12.13 0.86
N TRP A 196 -2.86 -12.39 0.58
CA TRP A 196 -3.82 -12.73 1.63
C TRP A 196 -3.50 -14.06 2.28
N GLU A 197 -3.18 -15.11 1.52
CA GLU A 197 -2.77 -16.41 2.06
C GLU A 197 -1.56 -16.29 3.00
N TYR A 198 -0.58 -15.46 2.65
CA TYR A 198 0.57 -15.17 3.50
C TYR A 198 0.16 -14.45 4.80
N ILE A 199 -0.70 -13.44 4.73
CA ILE A 199 -1.21 -12.74 5.91
C ILE A 199 -2.05 -13.70 6.78
N PHE A 200 -2.78 -14.63 6.17
CA PHE A 200 -3.64 -15.59 6.86
C PHE A 200 -2.92 -16.78 7.50
N ASP A 201 -1.67 -17.05 7.16
CA ASP A 201 -0.89 -18.06 7.85
C ASP A 201 -0.82 -17.66 9.33
N GLU A 202 -1.38 -18.47 10.23
CA GLU A 202 -1.48 -18.17 11.68
C GLU A 202 -0.11 -17.93 12.32
N ARG A 203 0.97 -18.34 11.65
CA ARG A 203 2.35 -18.04 12.05
C ARG A 203 2.70 -16.56 11.87
N ASN A 204 1.98 -15.83 11.03
CA ASN A 204 2.21 -14.43 10.70
C ASN A 204 1.22 -13.51 11.40
N PHE A 205 -0.08 -13.83 11.41
CA PHE A 205 -1.09 -13.02 12.07
C PHE A 205 -2.14 -13.86 12.81
N SER A 206 -2.36 -13.56 14.09
CA SER A 206 -3.58 -14.00 14.78
C SER A 206 -4.77 -13.12 14.39
N LEU A 207 -5.99 -13.62 14.56
CA LEU A 207 -7.21 -12.83 14.33
C LEU A 207 -7.25 -11.56 15.20
N GLU A 208 -6.77 -11.66 16.45
CA GLU A 208 -6.65 -10.53 17.37
C GLU A 208 -5.68 -9.47 16.83
N HIS A 209 -4.55 -9.90 16.26
CA HIS A 209 -3.56 -9.01 15.68
C HIS A 209 -4.10 -8.29 14.44
N LEU A 210 -4.90 -8.97 13.61
CA LEU A 210 -5.56 -8.37 12.45
C LEU A 210 -6.60 -7.32 12.88
N ASP A 211 -7.30 -7.54 13.99
CA ASP A 211 -8.18 -6.53 14.55
C ASP A 211 -7.42 -5.30 15.09
N LEU A 212 -6.22 -5.48 15.65
CA LEU A 212 -5.35 -4.35 16.02
C LEU A 212 -4.92 -3.55 14.79
N VAL A 213 -4.45 -4.23 13.74
CA VAL A 213 -4.06 -3.60 12.47
C VAL A 213 -5.23 -2.86 11.81
N LYS A 214 -6.42 -3.47 11.81
CA LYS A 214 -7.67 -2.82 11.37
C LYS A 214 -7.90 -1.51 12.12
N ASN A 215 -7.83 -1.54 13.44
CA ASN A 215 -8.08 -0.36 14.27
C ASN A 215 -7.04 0.73 14.02
N GLU A 216 -5.78 0.38 13.80
CA GLU A 216 -4.74 1.34 13.40
C GLU A 216 -5.03 1.96 12.02
N LEU A 217 -5.41 1.15 11.03
CA LEU A 217 -5.78 1.63 9.70
C LEU A 217 -7.02 2.55 9.72
N LEU A 218 -8.01 2.24 10.56
CA LEU A 218 -9.17 3.10 10.81
C LEU A 218 -8.76 4.40 11.52
N ARG A 219 -7.86 4.33 12.51
CA ARG A 219 -7.32 5.51 13.22
C ARG A 219 -6.57 6.45 12.28
N LEU A 220 -5.83 5.89 11.33
CA LEU A 220 -5.13 6.64 10.27
C LEU A 220 -6.08 7.13 9.16
N ASN A 221 -7.37 6.76 9.24
CA ASN A 221 -8.40 7.10 8.25
C ASN A 221 -8.01 6.66 6.83
N LEU A 222 -7.41 5.48 6.69
CA LEU A 222 -7.00 4.93 5.38
C LEU A 222 -8.00 3.94 4.82
N ILE A 223 -8.80 3.31 5.68
CA ILE A 223 -9.79 2.30 5.28
C ILE A 223 -11.18 2.70 5.70
N GLU A 224 -12.17 2.15 5.02
CA GLU A 224 -13.58 2.22 5.40
C GLU A 224 -14.21 0.84 5.25
N ALA A 225 -15.22 0.55 6.07
CA ALA A 225 -15.98 -0.69 5.91
C ALA A 225 -16.69 -0.67 4.54
N HIS A 226 -16.67 -1.79 3.83
CA HIS A 226 -17.44 -1.91 2.60
C HIS A 226 -18.91 -1.60 2.89
N ARG A 227 -19.47 -0.69 2.09
CA ARG A 227 -20.90 -0.47 2.07
C ARG A 227 -21.50 -1.69 1.40
N ASN A 228 -21.99 -2.62 2.21
CA ASN A 228 -22.92 -3.63 1.73
C ASN A 228 -24.12 -2.85 1.20
N LEU A 229 -24.18 -2.70 -0.12
CA LEU A 229 -25.37 -2.22 -0.79
C LEU A 229 -26.39 -3.35 -0.64
N HIS A 230 -27.15 -3.30 0.45
CA HIS A 230 -28.30 -4.16 0.63
C HIS A 230 -29.30 -3.79 -0.46
N TYR A 231 -29.29 -4.56 -1.54
CA TYR A 231 -30.36 -4.53 -2.52
C TYR A 231 -31.54 -5.22 -1.85
N PHE A 232 -32.48 -4.42 -1.34
CA PHE A 232 -33.80 -4.93 -1.03
C PHE A 232 -34.35 -5.51 -2.33
N ASP A 233 -34.57 -6.83 -2.35
CA ASP A 233 -35.26 -7.47 -3.46
C ASP A 233 -36.63 -6.80 -3.57
N PRO A 234 -36.94 -6.08 -4.67
CA PRO A 234 -38.24 -5.43 -4.81
C PRO A 234 -39.36 -6.47 -4.93
N GLU A 235 -39.02 -7.75 -5.16
CA GLU A 235 -39.95 -8.85 -5.40
C GLU A 235 -39.55 -10.10 -4.59
N PRO A 236 -39.49 -10.02 -3.24
CA PRO A 236 -38.94 -11.10 -2.39
C PRO A 236 -39.70 -12.43 -2.54
N PHE A 237 -40.93 -12.39 -3.04
CA PHE A 237 -41.80 -13.55 -3.24
C PHE A 237 -41.66 -14.20 -4.64
N ARG A 238 -40.87 -13.65 -5.57
CA ARG A 238 -40.73 -14.23 -6.93
C ARG A 238 -39.75 -15.40 -7.02
N ARG A 239 -38.89 -15.63 -6.03
CA ARG A 239 -37.89 -16.72 -6.02
C ARG A 239 -38.43 -18.10 -5.62
N GLY A 240 -39.72 -18.35 -5.79
CA GLY A 240 -40.33 -19.63 -5.41
C GLY A 240 -40.54 -19.82 -3.90
N TYR A 241 -40.47 -18.75 -3.11
CA TYR A 241 -40.98 -18.76 -1.74
C TYR A 241 -42.49 -18.98 -1.81
N ALA A 242 -42.94 -20.17 -1.42
CA ALA A 242 -44.36 -20.39 -1.19
C ALA A 242 -44.83 -19.40 -0.12
N VAL A 243 -45.96 -18.73 -0.36
CA VAL A 243 -46.63 -17.87 0.64
C VAL A 243 -47.26 -18.77 1.71
N SER A 244 -46.40 -19.49 2.42
CA SER A 244 -46.70 -20.26 3.60
C SER A 244 -46.20 -19.47 4.83
N PRO A 245 -46.75 -19.72 6.02
CA PRO A 245 -46.29 -19.05 7.25
C PRO A 245 -44.77 -19.12 7.42
N HIS A 246 -44.17 -20.27 7.11
CA HIS A 246 -42.73 -20.49 7.23
C HIS A 246 -41.90 -19.71 6.20
N GLY A 247 -42.42 -19.53 4.99
CA GLY A 247 -41.77 -18.68 3.97
C GLY A 247 -41.83 -17.20 4.35
N LEU A 248 -42.94 -16.76 4.95
CA LEU A 248 -43.14 -15.39 5.45
C LEU A 248 -42.21 -15.08 6.64
N ASP A 249 -42.09 -16.01 7.59
CA ASP A 249 -41.16 -15.87 8.73
C ASP A 249 -39.71 -15.76 8.27
N LYS A 250 -39.32 -16.56 7.26
CA LYS A 250 -37.96 -16.49 6.70
C LYS A 250 -37.70 -15.15 6.02
N VAL A 251 -38.61 -14.66 5.18
CA VAL A 251 -38.45 -13.35 4.51
C VAL A 251 -38.43 -12.22 5.55
N LEU A 252 -39.24 -12.29 6.60
CA LEU A 252 -39.23 -11.31 7.68
C LEU A 252 -37.94 -11.36 8.50
N SER A 253 -37.41 -12.55 8.78
CA SER A 253 -36.09 -12.73 9.42
C SER A 253 -34.98 -12.14 8.56
N ASP A 254 -34.91 -12.51 7.28
CA ASP A 254 -33.89 -12.01 6.34
C ASP A 254 -33.96 -10.48 6.22
N LEU A 255 -35.17 -9.90 6.25
CA LEU A 255 -35.39 -8.45 6.22
C LEU A 255 -35.04 -7.78 7.54
N GLN A 256 -35.36 -8.40 8.67
CA GLN A 256 -35.00 -7.91 10.00
C GLN A 256 -33.48 -7.94 10.21
N ASP A 257 -32.81 -9.01 9.79
CA ASP A 257 -31.35 -9.14 9.78
C ASP A 257 -30.73 -8.08 8.87
N SER A 258 -31.29 -7.87 7.67
CA SER A 258 -30.87 -6.79 6.77
C SER A 258 -31.03 -5.40 7.42
N ILE A 259 -32.11 -5.15 8.16
CA ILE A 259 -32.32 -3.88 8.87
C ILE A 259 -31.33 -3.74 10.03
N TYR A 260 -31.11 -4.78 10.83
CA TYR A 260 -30.12 -4.75 11.92
C TYR A 260 -28.73 -4.47 11.37
N GLU A 261 -28.33 -5.15 10.31
CA GLU A 261 -27.05 -4.90 9.63
C GLU A 261 -26.95 -3.47 9.09
N LEU A 262 -28.05 -2.86 8.63
CA LEU A 262 -28.08 -1.49 8.11
C LEU A 262 -28.00 -0.43 9.23
N VAL A 263 -28.62 -0.72 10.38
CA VAL A 263 -28.55 0.11 11.57
C VAL A 263 -27.15 0.01 12.19
N ASP A 264 -26.64 -1.21 12.36
CA ASP A 264 -25.30 -1.47 12.89
C ASP A 264 -24.20 -1.02 11.91
N ALA A 265 -24.42 -1.07 10.59
CA ALA A 265 -23.49 -0.50 9.62
C ALA A 265 -23.24 0.98 9.86
N ARG A 266 -24.21 1.73 10.42
CA ARG A 266 -24.05 3.16 10.71
C ARG A 266 -23.42 3.43 12.09
N THR A 267 -23.51 2.48 13.02
CA THR A 267 -23.07 2.67 14.41
C THR A 267 -21.87 1.81 14.81
N ASP A 268 -21.50 0.79 14.03
CA ASP A 268 -20.62 -0.30 14.45
C ASP A 268 -19.54 -0.70 13.44
N HIS A 269 -18.95 0.30 12.77
CA HIS A 269 -17.80 0.08 11.89
C HIS A 269 -16.59 -0.58 12.61
N GLY A 270 -16.48 -0.41 13.93
CA GLY A 270 -15.37 -0.95 14.72
C GLY A 270 -15.48 -2.44 15.05
N ARG A 271 -16.69 -2.99 15.24
CA ARG A 271 -16.86 -4.40 15.62
C ARG A 271 -16.95 -5.36 14.44
N ARG A 272 -17.11 -4.87 13.21
CA ARG A 272 -17.02 -5.74 12.04
C ARG A 272 -15.67 -6.43 12.02
N ALA A 273 -15.71 -7.77 11.92
CA ALA A 273 -14.52 -8.57 11.69
C ALA A 273 -13.83 -8.06 10.43
N PHE A 274 -12.50 -8.03 10.43
CA PHE A 274 -11.76 -7.55 9.26
C PHE A 274 -12.06 -8.37 8.00
N PHE A 275 -12.38 -9.66 8.16
CA PHE A 275 -12.65 -10.59 7.06
C PHE A 275 -14.11 -10.98 6.93
N SER A 276 -14.56 -11.14 5.69
CA SER A 276 -15.82 -11.78 5.34
C SER A 276 -15.58 -13.27 5.10
N VAL A 277 -16.30 -14.13 5.81
CA VAL A 277 -16.41 -15.56 5.48
C VAL A 277 -17.76 -15.78 4.82
N GLU A 278 -17.97 -15.18 3.66
CA GLU A 278 -19.18 -15.38 2.88
C GLU A 278 -18.89 -16.30 1.69
N GLY A 279 -19.67 -17.39 1.57
CA GLY A 279 -19.65 -18.27 0.39
C GLY A 279 -18.34 -19.03 0.14
N GLY A 280 -17.46 -19.17 1.13
CA GLY A 280 -16.16 -19.85 0.97
C GLY A 280 -15.07 -19.00 0.30
N HIS A 281 -15.36 -17.73 -0.01
CA HIS A 281 -14.36 -16.78 -0.46
C HIS A 281 -13.81 -16.00 0.74
N LYS A 282 -12.50 -16.02 0.93
CA LYS A 282 -11.82 -15.18 1.91
C LYS A 282 -11.66 -13.78 1.32
N GLY A 283 -12.51 -12.85 1.75
CA GLY A 283 -12.46 -11.43 1.38
C GLY A 283 -12.27 -10.55 2.60
N THR A 284 -12.06 -9.25 2.38
CA THR A 284 -12.05 -8.25 3.45
C THR A 284 -13.40 -7.56 3.54
N ASN A 285 -13.79 -7.15 4.75
CA ASN A 285 -14.95 -6.29 4.99
C ASN A 285 -14.61 -4.79 4.86
N PHE A 286 -13.38 -4.47 4.48
CA PHE A 286 -12.83 -3.12 4.50
C PHE A 286 -12.07 -2.85 3.21
N GLY A 287 -12.27 -1.67 2.63
CA GLY A 287 -11.53 -1.21 1.46
C GLY A 287 -10.82 0.10 1.73
N LEU A 288 -9.96 0.51 0.80
CA LEU A 288 -9.37 1.84 0.84
C LEU A 288 -10.45 2.91 0.68
N ASN A 289 -10.47 3.88 1.60
CA ASN A 289 -11.30 5.07 1.46
C ASN A 289 -10.62 6.09 0.52
N THR A 290 -11.20 7.27 0.36
CA THR A 290 -10.65 8.31 -0.54
C THR A 290 -9.23 8.74 -0.15
N LEU A 291 -8.94 8.88 1.16
CA LEU A 291 -7.60 9.22 1.65
C LEU A 291 -6.63 8.05 1.46
N GLY A 292 -7.06 6.82 1.73
CA GLY A 292 -6.30 5.60 1.50
C GLY A 292 -5.87 5.45 0.05
N ARG A 293 -6.77 5.68 -0.91
CA ARG A 293 -6.44 5.68 -2.35
C ARG A 293 -5.46 6.78 -2.72
N ALA A 294 -5.70 8.01 -2.25
CA ALA A 294 -4.79 9.12 -2.51
C ALA A 294 -3.40 8.87 -1.93
N PHE A 295 -3.33 8.20 -0.77
CA PHE A 295 -2.08 7.80 -0.14
C PHE A 295 -1.39 6.66 -0.91
N ALA A 296 -2.11 5.62 -1.32
CA ALA A 296 -1.60 4.53 -2.16
C ALA A 296 -0.99 5.09 -3.47
N GLN A 297 -1.72 5.98 -4.15
CA GLN A 297 -1.22 6.68 -5.33
C GLN A 297 0.01 7.53 -5.02
N ALA A 298 0.07 8.21 -3.87
CA ALA A 298 1.21 9.04 -3.48
C ALA A 298 2.49 8.23 -3.24
N ILE A 299 2.34 6.96 -2.89
CA ILE A 299 3.45 6.01 -2.73
C ILE A 299 3.58 5.08 -3.94
N GLY A 300 2.86 5.33 -5.03
CA GLY A 300 2.99 4.58 -6.29
C GLY A 300 2.54 3.12 -6.23
N LEU A 301 1.53 2.84 -5.40
CA LEU A 301 0.78 1.57 -5.39
C LEU A 301 -0.50 1.69 -6.23
#